data_AF-A0A973QRV6-F1
#
_entry.id   AF-A0A973QRV6-F1
#
_cell.length_a   1.000
_cell.length_b   1.000
_cell.length_c   1.000
_cell.angle_alpha   90.00
_cell.angle_beta   90.00
_cell.angle_gamma   90.00
#
_symmetry.space_group_name_H-M   'P 1'
#
loop_
_entity.id
_entity.type
_entity.pdbx_description
1 polymer ?
#
loop_
_entity_poly.entity_id
_entity_poly.type
_entity_poly.pdbx_seq_one_letter_code
_entity_poly.pdbx_strand_id
1 'polypeptide(L)'
;MTTAAPLALFDDEPTTTPAPPRTPARPEPTRGLRPAPARLIAAHDGDIHDAEGRPLLYLVVTCCPYCDHQHIHPAGHVGEPRLCPRNARCIGAQGGTYYFPAVHQ
;
A
#
# COMPACT_ATOMS: atom_id res chain seq x y z
N MET A 1 10.56 25.70 -50.17
CA MET A 1 11.59 25.85 -49.13
C MET A 1 10.91 26.49 -47.94
N THR A 2 10.60 25.71 -46.92
CA THR A 2 9.82 26.17 -45.76
C THR A 2 10.74 26.14 -44.54
N THR A 3 11.14 27.32 -44.10
CA THR A 3 11.96 27.52 -42.89
C THR A 3 11.07 27.31 -41.67
N ALA A 4 11.33 26.26 -40.90
CA ALA A 4 10.72 26.07 -39.59
C ALA A 4 11.54 26.87 -38.56
N ALA A 5 10.91 27.88 -37.94
CA ALA A 5 11.49 28.56 -36.78
C ALA A 5 11.44 27.62 -35.57
N PRO A 6 12.51 27.53 -34.76
CA PRO A 6 12.49 26.71 -33.56
C PRO A 6 11.61 27.37 -32.48
N LEU A 7 10.61 26.63 -32.01
CA LEU A 7 9.88 26.96 -30.78
C LEU A 7 10.83 26.71 -29.59
N ALA A 8 11.30 27.78 -28.96
CA ALA A 8 12.00 27.70 -27.68
C ALA A 8 10.96 27.33 -26.59
N LEU A 9 11.04 26.10 -26.09
CA LEU A 9 10.02 25.53 -25.20
C LEU A 9 10.35 25.67 -23.70
N PHE A 10 11.49 26.22 -23.31
CA PHE A 10 11.88 26.27 -21.90
C PHE A 10 12.57 27.58 -21.55
N ASP A 11 11.83 28.43 -20.82
CA ASP A 11 12.38 29.48 -19.96
C ASP A 11 13.12 28.81 -18.79
N ASP A 12 14.35 29.25 -18.55
CA ASP A 12 15.23 28.79 -17.46
C ASP A 12 14.85 29.56 -16.18
N GLU A 13 13.86 29.06 -15.43
CA GLU A 13 13.59 29.51 -14.06
C GLU A 13 14.50 28.71 -13.10
N PRO A 14 15.17 29.34 -12.11
CA PRO A 14 15.97 28.61 -11.13
C PRO A 14 15.05 27.73 -10.29
N THR A 15 15.02 26.43 -10.61
CA THR A 15 14.28 25.44 -9.85
C THR A 15 14.86 25.34 -8.44
N THR A 16 14.15 25.91 -7.48
CA THR A 16 14.36 25.65 -6.05
C THR A 16 14.27 24.14 -5.86
N THR A 17 15.39 23.51 -5.47
CA THR A 17 15.44 22.08 -5.21
C THR A 17 14.44 21.76 -4.08
N PRO A 18 13.38 20.97 -4.33
CA PRO A 18 12.47 20.58 -3.26
C PRO A 18 13.25 19.77 -2.23
N ALA A 19 13.03 20.09 -0.95
CA ALA A 19 13.63 19.33 0.14
C ALA A 19 13.30 17.83 -0.04
N PRO A 20 14.27 16.92 0.19
CA PRO A 20 14.02 15.50 0.04
C PRO A 20 12.81 15.10 0.92
N PRO A 21 11.88 14.28 0.41
CA PRO A 21 10.75 13.83 1.21
C PRO A 21 11.29 13.18 2.48
N ARG A 22 10.83 13.67 3.64
CA ARG A 22 11.21 13.08 4.92
C ARG A 22 10.72 11.64 4.93
N THR A 23 11.63 10.69 4.86
CA THR A 23 11.29 9.27 5.03
C THR A 23 10.66 9.12 6.41
N PRO A 24 9.39 8.71 6.52
CA PRO A 24 8.80 8.48 7.84
C PRO A 24 9.64 7.42 8.55
N ALA A 25 10.00 7.68 9.80
CA ALA A 25 10.77 6.75 10.63
C ALA A 25 10.06 5.40 10.61
N ARG A 26 10.75 4.33 10.18
CA ARG A 26 10.20 2.97 10.24
C ARG A 26 9.92 2.67 11.72
N PRO A 27 8.67 2.35 12.10
CA PRO A 27 8.38 1.95 13.46
C PRO A 27 9.31 0.78 13.85
N GLU A 28 9.91 0.83 15.03
CA GLU A 28 10.66 -0.31 15.53
C GLU A 28 9.74 -1.55 15.59
N PRO A 29 10.27 -2.74 15.27
CA PRO A 29 9.47 -3.95 15.25
C PRO A 29 9.00 -4.30 16.66
N THR A 30 7.72 -4.11 16.94
CA THR A 30 7.11 -4.54 18.19
C THR A 30 7.11 -6.07 18.23
N ARG A 31 7.91 -6.66 19.12
CA ARG A 31 7.95 -8.12 19.36
C ARG A 31 8.26 -8.96 18.09
N GLY A 32 9.16 -8.48 17.23
CA GLY A 32 9.53 -9.19 16.00
C GLY A 32 8.53 -9.02 14.83
N LEU A 33 7.48 -8.21 15.01
CA LEU A 33 6.55 -7.85 13.95
C LEU A 33 7.06 -6.64 13.18
N ARG A 34 7.16 -6.74 11.86
CA ARG A 34 7.47 -5.56 11.03
C ARG A 34 6.20 -4.75 10.73
N PRO A 35 6.26 -3.41 10.75
CA PRO A 35 5.14 -2.59 10.26
C PRO A 35 5.03 -2.71 8.74
N ALA A 36 3.81 -2.82 8.21
CA ALA A 36 3.53 -2.79 6.78
C ALA A 36 2.39 -1.80 6.48
N PRO A 37 2.60 -0.82 5.57
CA PRO A 37 1.52 0.07 5.14
C PRO A 37 0.46 -0.72 4.37
N ALA A 38 -0.82 -0.45 4.66
CA ALA A 38 -1.92 -1.13 4.00
C ALA A 38 -3.16 -0.25 3.81
N ARG A 39 -4.03 -0.68 2.89
CA ARG A 39 -5.35 -0.09 2.62
C ARG A 39 -6.43 -1.15 2.73
N LEU A 40 -7.62 -0.77 3.21
CA LEU A 40 -8.80 -1.62 3.20
C LEU A 40 -9.63 -1.31 1.96
N ILE A 41 -9.96 -2.32 1.19
CA ILE A 41 -10.78 -2.21 -0.01
C ILE A 41 -11.96 -3.16 0.11
N ALA A 42 -13.18 -2.67 -0.09
CA ALA A 42 -14.36 -3.52 -0.17
C ALA A 42 -14.50 -4.14 -1.56
N ALA A 43 -14.93 -5.40 -1.60
CA ALA A 43 -15.45 -6.00 -2.81
C ALA A 43 -16.67 -5.20 -3.31
N HIS A 44 -16.89 -5.23 -4.62
CA HIS A 44 -18.05 -4.56 -5.21
C HIS A 44 -19.37 -5.25 -4.80
N ASP A 45 -19.38 -6.58 -4.89
CA ASP A 45 -20.55 -7.40 -4.59
C ASP A 45 -20.55 -7.88 -3.13
N GLY A 46 -21.74 -8.20 -2.65
CA GLY A 46 -21.93 -8.87 -1.37
C GLY A 46 -21.33 -10.29 -1.37
N ASP A 47 -20.81 -10.73 -0.23
CA ASP A 47 -20.33 -12.10 -0.07
C ASP A 47 -21.50 -13.07 0.01
N ILE A 48 -21.54 -14.05 -0.88
CA ILE A 48 -22.57 -15.11 -0.88
C ILE A 48 -22.48 -16.02 0.35
N HIS A 49 -21.37 -15.98 1.08
CA HIS A 49 -21.13 -16.77 2.28
C HIS A 49 -21.42 -16.01 3.59
N ASP A 50 -21.74 -14.71 3.52
CA ASP A 50 -22.17 -13.91 4.67
C ASP A 50 -23.70 -13.87 4.72
N ALA A 51 -24.29 -14.17 5.88
CA ALA A 51 -25.74 -14.22 6.03
C ALA A 51 -26.41 -12.85 5.81
N GLU A 52 -25.68 -11.78 6.13
CA GLU A 52 -26.10 -10.39 5.94
C GLU A 52 -25.72 -9.84 4.55
N GLY A 53 -25.06 -10.64 3.70
CA GLY A 53 -24.64 -10.25 2.35
C GLY A 53 -23.63 -9.09 2.33
N ARG A 54 -22.87 -8.90 3.41
CA ARG A 54 -21.90 -7.80 3.50
C ARG A 54 -20.75 -8.05 2.51
N PRO A 55 -20.22 -7.01 1.84
CA PRO A 55 -19.06 -7.18 0.99
C PRO A 55 -17.83 -7.65 1.77
N LEU A 56 -17.02 -8.52 1.15
CA LEU A 56 -15.70 -8.88 1.68
C LEU A 56 -14.79 -7.67 1.70
N LEU A 57 -13.98 -7.56 2.75
CA LEU A 57 -12.87 -6.61 2.82
C LEU A 57 -11.56 -7.31 2.45
N TYR A 58 -10.77 -6.63 1.64
CA TYR A 58 -9.40 -6.98 1.31
C TYR A 58 -8.45 -5.97 1.94
N LEU A 59 -7.38 -6.48 2.52
CA LEU A 59 -6.28 -5.70 3.03
C LEU A 59 -5.15 -5.74 2.01
N VAL A 60 -4.94 -4.62 1.34
CA VAL A 60 -3.91 -4.45 0.31
C VAL A 60 -2.67 -3.87 0.97
N VAL A 61 -1.64 -4.70 1.12
CA VAL A 61 -0.33 -4.30 1.63
C VAL A 61 0.44 -3.65 0.50
N THR A 62 0.72 -2.35 0.60
CA THR A 62 1.28 -1.59 -0.52
C THR A 62 2.78 -1.82 -0.69
N CYS A 63 3.48 -2.19 0.38
CA CYS A 63 4.90 -2.53 0.37
C CYS A 63 5.19 -3.53 1.49
N CYS A 64 5.34 -4.82 1.14
CA CYS A 64 5.64 -5.85 2.12
C CYS A 64 7.09 -5.71 2.64
N PRO A 65 7.33 -5.69 3.97
CA PRO A 65 8.66 -5.44 4.53
C PRO A 65 9.65 -6.61 4.40
N TYR A 66 9.29 -7.65 3.64
CA TYR A 66 10.07 -8.87 3.43
C TYR A 66 10.43 -9.13 1.96
N CYS A 67 9.58 -8.72 1.02
CA CYS A 67 9.83 -8.91 -0.40
C CYS A 67 9.67 -7.63 -1.23
N ASP A 68 9.28 -6.52 -0.61
CA ASP A 68 9.03 -5.22 -1.27
C ASP A 68 7.97 -5.25 -2.39
N HIS A 69 7.15 -6.30 -2.44
CA HIS A 69 6.00 -6.43 -3.35
C HIS A 69 4.67 -6.15 -2.66
N GLN A 70 3.65 -5.87 -3.46
CA GLN A 70 2.26 -5.76 -3.01
C GLN A 70 1.67 -7.15 -2.73
N HIS A 71 0.92 -7.29 -1.63
CA HIS A 71 0.13 -8.49 -1.33
C HIS A 71 -1.30 -8.14 -0.95
N ILE A 72 -2.22 -9.07 -1.18
CA ILE A 72 -3.63 -8.93 -0.80
C ILE A 72 -3.96 -10.03 0.22
N HIS A 73 -4.58 -9.64 1.33
CA HIS A 73 -5.05 -10.54 2.37
C HIS A 73 -6.56 -10.39 2.60
N PRO A 74 -7.26 -11.46 3.01
CA PRO A 74 -8.60 -11.34 3.55
C PRO A 74 -8.61 -10.45 4.81
N ALA A 75 -9.63 -9.60 4.91
CA ALA A 75 -9.76 -8.62 5.99
C ALA A 75 -11.14 -8.63 6.67
N GLY A 76 -11.90 -9.72 6.51
CA GLY A 76 -13.26 -9.80 7.07
C GLY A 76 -14.29 -9.21 6.12
N HIS A 77 -15.33 -8.59 6.68
CA HIS A 77 -16.45 -8.02 5.94
C HIS A 77 -16.63 -6.55 6.31
N VAL A 78 -17.34 -5.79 5.47
CA VAL A 78 -17.69 -4.40 5.77
C VAL A 78 -18.42 -4.33 7.13
N GLY A 79 -17.96 -3.45 8.03
CA GLY A 79 -18.45 -3.35 9.41
C GLY A 79 -17.68 -4.19 10.42
N GLU A 80 -16.96 -5.24 9.99
CA GLU A 80 -16.16 -6.12 10.85
C GLU A 80 -14.75 -6.37 10.27
N PRO A 81 -13.91 -5.32 10.16
CA PRO A 81 -12.56 -5.45 9.63
C PRO A 81 -11.64 -6.23 10.59
N ARG A 82 -10.86 -7.18 10.05
CA ARG A 82 -9.89 -8.00 10.78
C ARG A 82 -8.45 -7.58 10.51
N LEU A 83 -7.97 -6.62 11.31
CA LEU A 83 -6.64 -6.02 11.24
C LEU A 83 -5.71 -6.60 12.33
N CYS A 84 -5.44 -7.90 12.30
CA CYS A 84 -4.52 -8.57 13.22
C CYS A 84 -3.20 -8.95 12.49
N PRO A 85 -2.13 -9.35 13.22
CA PRO A 85 -0.86 -9.70 12.59
C PRO A 85 -1.03 -10.69 11.45
N ARG A 86 -0.21 -10.56 10.41
CA ARG A 86 -0.23 -11.43 9.23
C ARG A 86 1.14 -12.04 9.01
N ASN A 87 1.13 -13.28 8.52
CA ASN A 87 2.34 -13.94 8.04
C ASN A 87 2.50 -13.62 6.55
N ALA A 88 3.65 -13.06 6.19
CA ALA A 88 4.08 -12.89 4.82
C ALA A 88 4.32 -14.24 4.18
N ARG A 89 3.61 -14.49 3.07
CA ARG A 89 3.82 -15.62 2.17
C ARG A 89 4.48 -15.12 0.89
N CYS A 90 5.64 -14.50 1.04
CA CYS A 90 6.43 -14.00 -0.09
C CYS A 90 6.93 -15.17 -0.93
N ILE A 91 6.79 -15.09 -2.25
CA ILE A 91 7.43 -16.05 -3.16
C ILE A 91 8.92 -15.70 -3.24
N GLY A 92 9.81 -16.67 -2.99
CA GLY A 92 11.26 -16.47 -3.09
C GLY A 92 11.94 -15.75 -1.93
N ALA A 93 11.22 -15.43 -0.84
CA ALA A 93 11.79 -14.86 0.38
C ALA A 93 11.29 -15.61 1.62
N GLN A 94 12.10 -15.65 2.68
CA GLN A 94 11.78 -16.38 3.92
C GLN A 94 10.51 -15.86 4.63
N GLY A 95 10.03 -14.66 4.28
CA GLY A 95 8.83 -14.05 4.86
C GLY A 95 9.00 -13.74 6.35
N GLY A 96 7.87 -13.61 7.06
CA GLY A 96 7.83 -13.34 8.49
C GLY A 96 6.49 -12.72 8.91
N THR A 97 6.33 -12.34 10.18
CA THR A 97 5.07 -11.77 10.66
C THR A 97 5.13 -10.24 10.68
N TYR A 98 4.08 -9.59 10.18
CA TYR A 98 3.98 -8.14 10.14
C TYR A 98 2.61 -7.66 10.64
N TYR A 99 2.53 -6.37 10.97
CA TYR A 99 1.32 -5.72 11.47
C TYR A 99 1.02 -4.43 10.69
N PHE A 100 -0.17 -3.88 10.90
CA PHE A 100 -0.68 -2.73 10.16
C PHE A 100 -0.78 -1.50 11.07
N PRO A 101 0.25 -0.64 11.15
CA PRO A 101 0.22 0.55 12.01
C PRO A 101 -0.76 1.62 11.49
N ALA A 102 -1.01 1.64 10.18
CA ALA A 102 -1.94 2.57 9.55
C ALA A 102 -2.70 1.83 8.45
N VAL A 103 -4.03 1.94 8.51
CA VAL A 103 -4.95 1.37 7.53
C VAL A 103 -5.89 2.46 7.09
N HIS A 104 -5.85 2.77 5.80
CA HIS A 104 -6.73 3.78 5.19
C HIS A 104 -7.83 3.08 4.39
N GLN A 105 -9.02 3.68 4.40
CA GLN A 105 -10.15 3.29 3.55
C GLN A 105 -10.11 4.08 2.24
#